data_AF-A0AA40VXP7-F1
#
_entry.id   AF-A0AA40VXP7-F1
#
_cell.length_a   1.000
_cell.length_b   1.000
_cell.length_c   1.000
_cell.angle_alpha   90.00
_cell.angle_beta   90.00
_cell.angle_gamma   90.00
#
_symmetry.space_group_name_H-M   'P 1'
#
loop_
_entity.id
_entity.type
_entity.pdbx_description
1 polymer ?
#
loop_
_entity_poly.entity_id
_entity_poly.type
_entity_poly.pdbx_seq_one_letter_code
_entity_poly.pdbx_strand_id
1 'polypeptide(L)'
;MSKPLSGQDVRIIVADDHPIISLAVAESLNGVPGFSVVATARSGLELLAAVQSHSCHLIVTDFTMQSDTADEDGLRLIERLQRQFPEVPIVVFTMLTNSGILSQLRQLGVAGIVGKDEPIDKLVAVCLRAMTGEETILSAGVDKRLSQNDVTMGGAGRTKNLSPKELEVVRLFALGLSVTEIARRLNRSVATIGTQKQSAMRKLNIDSNAELLRYADEQGFA
;
A
#
# COMPACT_ATOMS: atom_id res chain seq x y z
N MET A 1 26.64 5.22 -8.63
CA MET A 1 26.98 5.28 -7.20
C MET A 1 26.61 6.66 -6.70
N SER A 2 25.42 6.82 -6.13
CA SER A 2 24.97 8.10 -5.57
C SER A 2 25.35 8.13 -4.10
N LYS A 3 26.40 8.90 -3.79
CA LYS A 3 26.90 9.20 -2.44
C LYS A 3 25.77 9.82 -1.60
N PRO A 4 25.67 9.57 -0.28
CA PRO A 4 24.80 10.39 0.57
C PRO A 4 25.31 11.83 0.52
N LEU A 5 24.41 12.78 0.25
CA LEU A 5 24.68 14.21 0.23
C LEU A 5 25.15 14.63 1.63
N SER A 6 26.41 15.06 1.73
CA SER A 6 26.98 15.55 2.98
C SER A 6 26.21 16.79 3.46
N GLY A 7 25.50 16.67 4.59
CA GLY A 7 24.96 17.81 5.34
C GLY A 7 23.51 18.22 5.05
N GLN A 8 22.73 17.43 4.32
CA GLN A 8 21.28 17.65 4.21
C GLN A 8 20.50 16.42 4.65
N ASP A 9 19.56 16.63 5.56
CA ASP A 9 18.67 15.58 6.05
C ASP A 9 17.82 15.02 4.89
N VAL A 10 17.70 13.69 4.85
CA VAL A 10 16.75 12.96 4.01
C VAL A 10 15.35 13.38 4.44
N ARG A 11 14.62 14.06 3.55
CA ARG A 11 13.29 14.59 3.81
C ARG A 11 12.26 13.54 3.47
N ILE A 12 11.44 13.17 4.45
CA ILE A 12 10.50 12.07 4.35
C ILE A 12 9.08 12.61 4.54
N ILE A 13 8.16 12.12 3.72
CA ILE A 13 6.74 12.32 3.94
C ILE A 13 6.12 10.99 4.37
N VAL A 14 5.35 11.03 5.45
CA VAL A 14 4.65 9.85 5.99
C VAL A 14 3.15 10.01 5.73
N ALA A 15 2.51 9.00 5.14
CA ALA A 15 1.08 9.00 4.88
C ALA A 15 0.39 7.78 5.50
N ASP A 16 -0.56 8.03 6.39
CA ASP A 16 -1.35 7.01 7.07
C ASP A 16 -2.61 7.68 7.65
N ASP A 17 -3.78 7.08 7.44
CA ASP A 17 -5.03 7.59 8.01
C ASP A 17 -5.22 7.23 9.50
N HIS A 18 -4.34 6.38 10.06
CA HIS A 18 -4.29 6.07 11.48
C HIS A 18 -3.32 7.01 12.23
N PRO A 19 -3.82 7.92 13.09
CA PRO A 19 -2.98 8.96 13.69
C PRO A 19 -1.84 8.42 14.56
N ILE A 20 -2.07 7.31 15.28
CA ILE A 20 -1.07 6.68 16.15
C ILE A 20 0.07 6.07 15.32
N ILE A 21 -0.26 5.45 14.17
CA ILE A 21 0.75 4.86 13.29
C ILE A 21 1.60 5.96 12.66
N SER A 22 0.97 7.00 12.12
CA SER A 22 1.66 8.16 11.54
C SER A 22 2.64 8.79 12.54
N LEU A 23 2.21 8.99 13.80
CA LEU A 23 3.05 9.51 14.88
C LEU A 23 4.24 8.59 15.17
N ALA A 24 4.01 7.30 15.37
CA ALA A 24 5.06 6.34 15.71
C ALA A 24 6.11 6.20 14.60
N VAL A 25 5.66 6.18 13.34
CA VAL A 25 6.54 6.16 12.16
C VAL A 25 7.36 7.46 12.10
N ALA A 26 6.72 8.61 12.29
CA ALA A 26 7.41 9.89 12.25
C ALA A 26 8.47 10.02 13.35
N GLU A 27 8.15 9.62 14.57
CA GLU A 27 9.09 9.63 15.71
C GLU A 27 10.27 8.68 15.46
N SER A 28 10.00 7.46 14.99
CA SER A 28 11.04 6.47 14.72
C SER A 28 11.99 6.92 13.62
N LEU A 29 11.48 7.54 12.56
CA LEU A 29 12.31 8.05 11.45
C LEU A 29 13.08 9.31 11.84
N ASN A 30 12.49 10.24 12.60
CA ASN A 30 13.20 11.42 13.11
C ASN A 30 14.30 11.06 14.13
N GLY A 31 14.19 9.91 14.80
CA GLY A 31 15.24 9.37 15.66
C GLY A 31 16.48 8.88 14.90
N VAL A 32 16.40 8.73 13.58
CA VAL A 32 17.52 8.28 12.73
C VAL A 32 18.37 9.49 12.32
N PRO A 33 19.68 9.50 12.61
CA PRO A 33 20.55 10.59 12.20
C PRO A 33 20.51 10.82 10.68
N GLY A 34 20.25 12.07 10.29
CA GLY A 34 20.17 12.48 8.89
C GLY A 34 18.83 12.19 8.22
N PHE A 35 17.79 11.75 8.96
CA PHE A 35 16.41 11.67 8.47
C PHE A 35 15.58 12.78 9.11
N SER A 36 14.64 13.34 8.35
CA SER A 36 13.69 14.34 8.83
C SER A 36 12.33 14.14 8.17
N VAL A 37 11.30 13.91 8.98
CA VAL A 37 9.92 13.89 8.50
C VAL A 37 9.41 15.31 8.35
N VAL A 38 9.23 15.73 7.10
CA VAL A 38 8.88 17.12 6.76
C VAL A 38 7.38 17.37 6.66
N ALA A 39 6.59 16.30 6.47
CA ALA A 39 5.14 16.36 6.46
C ALA A 39 4.53 15.00 6.80
N THR A 40 3.32 15.03 7.37
CA THR A 40 2.45 13.88 7.52
C THR A 40 1.16 14.10 6.74
N ALA A 41 0.61 13.05 6.15
CA ALA A 41 -0.66 13.07 5.43
C ALA A 41 -1.60 11.98 5.95
N ARG A 42 -2.91 12.23 5.91
CA ARG A 42 -3.96 11.30 6.33
C ARG A 42 -4.80 10.75 5.17
N SER A 43 -4.47 11.15 3.96
CA SER A 43 -5.13 10.70 2.73
C SER A 43 -4.17 10.81 1.56
N GLY A 44 -4.48 10.15 0.44
CA GLY A 44 -3.69 10.32 -0.78
C GLY A 44 -3.73 11.75 -1.33
N LEU A 45 -4.84 12.49 -1.12
CA LEU A 45 -4.92 13.90 -1.50
C LEU A 45 -3.93 14.76 -0.72
N GLU A 46 -3.89 14.59 0.61
CA GLU A 46 -2.93 15.29 1.47
C GLU A 46 -1.49 14.88 1.13
N LEU A 47 -1.24 13.61 0.83
CA LEU A 47 0.09 13.13 0.42
C LEU A 47 0.54 13.81 -0.87
N LEU A 48 -0.31 13.84 -1.89
CA LEU A 48 -0.01 14.51 -3.15
C LEU A 48 0.27 16.01 -2.97
N ALA A 49 -0.54 16.69 -2.15
CA ALA A 49 -0.32 18.10 -1.82
C ALA A 49 0.99 18.31 -1.05
N ALA A 50 1.32 17.41 -0.12
CA ALA A 50 2.54 17.47 0.67
C ALA A 50 3.79 17.30 -0.21
N VAL A 51 3.79 16.33 -1.13
CA VAL A 51 4.92 16.09 -2.06
C VAL A 51 5.11 17.26 -3.02
N GLN A 52 4.04 17.96 -3.40
CA GLN A 52 4.16 19.19 -4.22
C GLN A 52 4.70 20.38 -3.42
N SER A 53 4.35 20.48 -2.14
CA SER A 53 4.67 21.64 -1.30
C SER A 53 6.03 21.54 -0.61
N HIS A 54 6.59 20.33 -0.48
CA HIS A 54 7.82 20.06 0.23
C HIS A 54 8.81 19.30 -0.66
N SER A 55 10.09 19.67 -0.59
CA SER A 55 11.15 18.79 -1.10
C SER A 55 11.10 17.46 -0.32
N CYS A 56 10.96 16.37 -1.06
CA CYS A 56 10.79 15.02 -0.54
C CYS A 56 11.81 14.10 -1.22
N HIS A 57 12.52 13.31 -0.42
CA HIS A 57 13.51 12.33 -0.87
C HIS A 57 13.00 10.89 -0.71
N LEU A 58 11.98 10.66 0.12
CA LEU A 58 11.38 9.35 0.36
C LEU A 58 9.93 9.51 0.80
N ILE A 59 9.03 8.67 0.28
CA ILE A 59 7.66 8.57 0.75
C ILE A 59 7.51 7.26 1.52
N VAL A 60 6.95 7.34 2.73
CA VAL A 60 6.41 6.19 3.45
C VAL A 60 4.90 6.32 3.44
N THR A 61 4.19 5.36 2.86
CA THR A 61 2.72 5.45 2.72
C THR A 61 2.06 4.14 3.09
N ASP A 62 0.90 4.20 3.73
CA ASP A 62 -0.02 3.09 3.71
C ASP A 62 -0.55 2.86 2.29
N PHE A 63 -0.92 1.61 2.02
CA PHE A 63 -1.60 1.21 0.81
C PHE A 63 -3.10 1.48 0.87
N THR A 64 -3.71 1.43 2.06
CA THR A 64 -5.15 1.65 2.24
C THR A 64 -5.34 2.88 3.12
N MET A 65 -5.89 3.95 2.55
CA MET A 65 -6.31 5.13 3.29
C MET A 65 -7.71 5.55 2.88
N GLN A 66 -8.46 6.09 3.83
CA GLN A 66 -9.72 6.77 3.51
C GLN A 66 -9.49 7.83 2.43
N SER A 67 -10.33 7.78 1.40
CA SER A 67 -10.23 8.67 0.24
C SER A 67 -11.62 8.87 -0.33
N ASP A 68 -11.87 10.05 -0.91
CA ASP A 68 -13.13 10.36 -1.59
C ASP A 68 -13.07 10.01 -3.08
N THR A 69 -11.86 9.97 -3.67
CA THR A 69 -11.66 9.67 -5.10
C THR A 69 -10.81 8.41 -5.34
N ALA A 70 -10.97 7.76 -6.49
CA ALA A 70 -10.28 6.48 -6.79
C ALA A 70 -8.76 6.60 -6.89
N ASP A 71 -8.24 7.78 -7.26
CA ASP A 71 -6.82 7.99 -7.58
C ASP A 71 -6.02 8.51 -6.37
N GLU A 72 -6.60 8.39 -5.18
CA GLU A 72 -6.03 8.83 -3.90
C GLU A 72 -5.74 7.65 -2.98
N ASP A 73 -5.79 6.41 -3.48
CA ASP A 73 -5.53 5.24 -2.65
C ASP A 73 -5.10 3.97 -3.44
N GLY A 74 -4.51 2.99 -2.75
CA GLY A 74 -4.06 1.73 -3.31
C GLY A 74 -3.10 1.86 -4.49
N LEU A 75 -3.16 0.91 -5.42
CA LEU A 75 -2.27 0.87 -6.60
C LEU A 75 -2.34 2.14 -7.44
N ARG A 76 -3.49 2.80 -7.53
CA ARG A 76 -3.66 4.01 -8.34
C ARG A 76 -2.90 5.18 -7.76
N LEU A 77 -2.89 5.34 -6.44
CA LEU A 77 -2.07 6.36 -5.78
C LEU A 77 -0.59 6.11 -6.02
N ILE A 78 -0.15 4.85 -5.87
CA ILE A 78 1.25 4.46 -6.13
C ILE A 78 1.65 4.79 -7.58
N GLU A 79 0.85 4.34 -8.56
CA GLU A 79 1.08 4.63 -9.98
C GLU A 79 1.11 6.13 -10.28
N ARG A 80 0.22 6.91 -9.63
CA ARG A 80 0.17 8.36 -9.78
C ARG A 80 1.42 9.03 -9.20
N LEU A 81 1.85 8.63 -8.01
CA LEU A 81 3.06 9.14 -7.37
C LEU A 81 4.30 8.83 -8.23
N GLN A 82 4.44 7.59 -8.71
CA GLN A 82 5.57 7.22 -9.57
C GLN A 82 5.58 7.99 -10.90
N ARG A 83 4.40 8.26 -11.48
CA ARG A 83 4.30 9.04 -12.72
C ARG A 83 4.65 10.52 -12.52
N GLN A 84 4.23 11.11 -11.39
CA GLN A 84 4.44 12.53 -11.12
C GLN A 84 5.81 12.82 -10.48
N PHE A 85 6.35 11.86 -9.72
CA PHE A 85 7.57 11.98 -8.93
C PHE A 85 8.45 10.73 -9.09
N PRO A 86 8.93 10.43 -10.31
CA PRO A 86 9.64 9.17 -10.62
C PRO A 86 10.97 8.99 -9.87
N GLU A 87 11.56 10.08 -9.38
CA GLU A 87 12.83 10.04 -8.64
C GLU A 87 12.64 9.83 -7.12
N VAL A 88 11.39 9.90 -6.63
CA VAL A 88 11.10 9.76 -5.19
C VAL A 88 10.79 8.29 -4.88
N PRO A 89 11.67 7.56 -4.18
CA PRO A 89 11.40 6.20 -3.75
C PRO A 89 10.16 6.15 -2.84
N ILE A 90 9.39 5.07 -2.98
CA ILE A 90 8.17 4.83 -2.21
C ILE A 90 8.35 3.55 -1.40
N VAL A 91 8.21 3.65 -0.08
CA VAL A 91 8.12 2.50 0.83
C VAL A 91 6.67 2.36 1.27
N VAL A 92 6.10 1.19 1.04
CA VAL A 92 4.73 0.87 1.45
C VAL A 92 4.76 0.20 2.82
N PHE A 93 4.08 0.79 3.80
CA PHE A 93 3.94 0.27 5.16
C PHE A 93 2.48 -0.11 5.42
N THR A 94 2.15 -1.40 5.41
CA THR A 94 0.75 -1.82 5.27
C THR A 94 0.38 -3.07 6.07
N MET A 95 -0.90 -3.20 6.42
CA MET A 95 -1.46 -4.44 7.00
C MET A 95 -1.76 -5.51 5.94
N LEU A 96 -1.59 -5.20 4.64
CA LEU A 96 -1.92 -6.13 3.57
C LEU A 96 -1.18 -7.46 3.67
N THR A 97 -1.94 -8.56 3.56
CA THR A 97 -1.39 -9.91 3.51
C THR A 97 -1.51 -10.58 2.14
N ASN A 98 -2.28 -9.98 1.23
CA ASN A 98 -2.57 -10.54 -0.09
C ASN A 98 -1.33 -10.54 -1.01
N SER A 99 -0.81 -11.73 -1.31
CA SER A 99 0.39 -11.91 -2.15
C SER A 99 0.24 -11.39 -3.58
N GLY A 100 -0.96 -11.36 -4.13
CA GLY A 100 -1.23 -10.77 -5.44
C GLY A 100 -0.90 -9.28 -5.46
N ILE A 101 -1.36 -8.52 -4.46
CA ILE A 101 -1.04 -7.09 -4.36
C ILE A 101 0.42 -6.87 -4.03
N LEU A 102 0.97 -7.62 -3.07
CA LEU A 102 2.38 -7.49 -2.70
C LEU A 102 3.29 -7.73 -3.92
N SER A 103 2.94 -8.70 -4.78
CA SER A 103 3.62 -8.96 -6.05
C SER A 103 3.46 -7.80 -7.02
N GLN A 104 2.26 -7.20 -7.13
CA GLN A 104 2.04 -6.04 -7.98
C GLN A 104 2.79 -4.78 -7.52
N LEU A 105 2.83 -4.51 -6.21
CA LEU A 105 3.63 -3.42 -5.65
C LEU A 105 5.11 -3.60 -6.00
N ARG A 106 5.62 -4.83 -5.86
CA ARG A 106 6.98 -5.18 -6.30
C ARG A 106 7.17 -4.97 -7.80
N GLN A 107 6.21 -5.36 -8.64
CA GLN A 107 6.26 -5.15 -10.10
C GLN A 107 6.18 -3.67 -10.52
N LEU A 108 5.43 -2.86 -9.77
CA LEU A 108 5.40 -1.41 -9.96
C LEU A 108 6.74 -0.75 -9.59
N GLY A 109 7.62 -1.45 -8.87
CA GLY A 109 8.94 -0.94 -8.51
C GLY A 109 8.89 0.05 -7.34
N VAL A 110 8.02 -0.19 -6.36
CA VAL A 110 8.15 0.51 -5.06
C VAL A 110 9.52 0.17 -4.45
N ALA A 111 10.13 1.11 -3.74
CA ALA A 111 11.47 0.94 -3.18
C ALA A 111 11.47 -0.06 -2.00
N GLY A 112 10.35 -0.22 -1.30
CA GLY A 112 10.22 -1.28 -0.32
C GLY A 112 8.79 -1.56 0.15
N ILE A 113 8.62 -2.71 0.81
CA ILE A 113 7.33 -3.15 1.38
C ILE A 113 7.55 -3.74 2.77
N VAL A 114 6.83 -3.20 3.75
CA VAL A 114 6.93 -3.56 5.17
C VAL A 114 5.54 -3.82 5.76
N GLY A 115 5.39 -4.92 6.51
CA GLY A 115 4.16 -5.21 7.23
C GLY A 115 4.00 -4.30 8.46
N LYS A 116 2.80 -3.76 8.68
CA LYS A 116 2.46 -3.02 9.92
C LYS A 116 2.41 -3.91 11.17
N ASP A 117 2.33 -5.23 10.98
CA ASP A 117 2.46 -6.23 12.05
C ASP A 117 3.93 -6.52 12.44
N GLU A 118 4.89 -5.98 11.69
CA GLU A 118 6.31 -6.13 11.98
C GLU A 118 6.84 -5.00 12.88
N PRO A 119 7.91 -5.27 13.65
CA PRO A 119 8.61 -4.24 14.42
C PRO A 119 9.04 -3.03 13.57
N ILE A 120 8.88 -1.82 14.13
CA ILE A 120 9.12 -0.55 13.42
C ILE A 120 10.58 -0.34 12.98
N ASP A 121 11.54 -1.00 13.63
CA ASP A 121 12.95 -1.01 13.22
C ASP A 121 13.13 -1.64 11.83
N LYS A 122 12.24 -2.56 11.41
CA LYS A 122 12.22 -3.09 10.04
C LYS A 122 11.86 -2.01 9.04
N LEU A 123 10.89 -1.15 9.34
CA LEU A 123 10.54 -0.02 8.48
C LEU A 123 11.73 0.92 8.33
N VAL A 124 12.39 1.28 9.43
CA VAL A 124 13.58 2.13 9.42
C VAL A 124 14.70 1.52 8.56
N ALA A 125 14.99 0.23 8.74
CA ALA A 125 16.01 -0.47 7.96
C ALA A 125 15.68 -0.50 6.45
N VAL A 126 14.41 -0.70 6.09
CA VAL A 126 13.97 -0.65 4.69
C VAL A 126 14.06 0.76 4.13
N CYS A 127 13.71 1.79 4.88
CA CYS A 127 13.84 3.20 4.45
C CYS A 127 15.30 3.58 4.19
N LEU A 128 16.24 3.17 5.06
CA LEU A 128 17.67 3.41 4.87
C LEU A 128 18.20 2.76 3.59
N ARG A 129 17.77 1.52 3.32
CA ARG A 129 18.16 0.80 2.10
C ARG A 129 17.46 1.34 0.84
N ALA A 130 16.22 1.80 0.95
CA ALA A 130 15.50 2.39 -0.18
C ALA A 130 16.24 3.60 -0.78
N MET A 131 17.01 4.32 0.04
CA MET A 131 17.83 5.45 -0.40
C MET A 131 19.08 5.05 -1.21
N THR A 132 19.48 3.77 -1.22
CA THR A 132 20.67 3.31 -1.97
C THR A 132 20.36 2.97 -3.44
N GLY A 133 19.08 2.96 -3.84
CA GLY A 133 18.63 2.71 -5.21
C GLY A 133 18.70 1.23 -5.63
N GLU A 134 18.58 0.31 -4.67
CA GLU A 134 18.49 -1.14 -4.91
C GLU A 134 17.11 -1.54 -5.50
N GLU A 135 17.00 -2.81 -5.94
CA GLU A 135 15.71 -3.45 -6.22
C GLU A 135 14.73 -3.32 -5.02
N THR A 136 13.43 -3.52 -5.24
CA THR A 136 12.41 -3.48 -4.17
C THR A 136 12.84 -4.28 -2.94
N ILE A 137 12.97 -3.60 -1.80
CA ILE A 137 13.34 -4.22 -0.53
C ILE A 137 12.10 -4.72 0.20
N LEU A 138 12.05 -6.04 0.42
CA LEU A 138 11.00 -6.65 1.21
C LEU A 138 11.48 -6.87 2.64
N SER A 139 10.63 -6.52 3.59
CA SER A 139 10.74 -7.01 4.96
C SER A 139 10.62 -8.54 5.00
N ALA A 140 11.16 -9.16 6.05
CA ALA A 140 11.18 -10.62 6.16
C ALA A 140 9.76 -11.21 6.25
N GLY A 141 8.83 -10.52 6.92
CA GLY A 141 7.43 -10.93 6.97
C GLY A 141 6.77 -10.93 5.59
N VAL A 142 6.96 -9.86 4.83
CA VAL A 142 6.42 -9.74 3.46
C VAL A 142 7.05 -10.76 2.51
N ASP A 143 8.37 -10.95 2.56
CA ASP A 143 9.07 -11.92 1.71
C ASP A 143 8.60 -13.36 1.97
N LYS A 144 8.38 -13.72 3.24
CA LYS A 144 7.81 -15.01 3.61
C LYS A 144 6.39 -15.22 3.04
N ARG A 145 5.54 -14.18 3.08
CA ARG A 145 4.17 -14.25 2.52
C ARG A 145 4.19 -14.44 1.01
N LEU A 146 5.11 -13.79 0.30
CA LEU A 146 5.27 -13.95 -1.14
C LEU A 146 5.79 -15.35 -1.50
N SER A 147 6.85 -15.82 -0.84
CA SER A 147 7.46 -17.13 -1.11
C SER A 147 6.54 -18.32 -0.79
N GLN A 148 5.75 -18.24 0.28
CA GLN A 148 4.80 -19.31 0.63
C GLN A 148 3.71 -19.50 -0.43
N ASN A 149 3.33 -18.45 -1.16
CA ASN A 149 2.36 -18.53 -2.24
C ASN A 149 2.97 -19.11 -3.53
N ASP A 150 4.25 -18.84 -3.81
CA ASP A 150 4.95 -19.42 -4.97
C ASP A 150 5.17 -20.94 -4.81
N VAL A 151 5.43 -21.44 -3.60
CA VAL A 151 5.61 -22.88 -3.36
C VAL A 151 4.30 -23.67 -3.50
N THR A 152 3.15 -23.05 -3.19
CA THR A 152 1.82 -23.66 -3.45
C THR A 152 1.42 -23.71 -4.93
N MET A 153 2.17 -23.07 -5.83
CA MET A 153 1.88 -23.04 -7.27
C MET A 153 2.46 -24.24 -8.06
N GLY A 154 3.18 -25.15 -7.39
CA GLY A 154 3.72 -26.38 -7.98
C GLY A 154 2.71 -27.53 -8.18
N GLY A 155 1.46 -27.39 -7.76
CA GLY A 155 0.44 -28.44 -7.94
C GLY A 155 -0.98 -27.93 -7.72
N ALA A 156 -1.74 -27.76 -8.81
CA ALA A 156 -3.21 -27.71 -8.81
C ALA A 156 -3.93 -26.69 -7.89
N GLY A 157 -3.57 -25.40 -7.93
CA GLY A 157 -4.24 -24.37 -7.10
C GLY A 157 -4.35 -22.97 -7.69
N ARG A 158 -4.85 -22.80 -8.93
CA ARG A 158 -4.97 -21.49 -9.61
C ARG A 158 -6.01 -20.50 -9.04
N THR A 159 -6.62 -20.72 -7.87
CA THR A 159 -7.93 -20.08 -7.58
C THR A 159 -8.23 -19.65 -6.14
N LYS A 160 -7.27 -19.14 -5.35
CA LYS A 160 -7.59 -18.49 -4.06
C LYS A 160 -7.29 -16.99 -3.97
N ASN A 161 -6.45 -16.46 -4.86
CA ASN A 161 -6.15 -15.03 -4.85
C ASN A 161 -7.15 -14.24 -5.68
N LEU A 162 -7.70 -13.19 -5.09
CA LEU A 162 -8.46 -12.18 -5.80
C LEU A 162 -7.58 -11.54 -6.88
N SER A 163 -8.17 -11.30 -8.05
CA SER A 163 -7.53 -10.43 -9.04
C SER A 163 -7.49 -8.99 -8.51
N PRO A 164 -6.61 -8.14 -9.07
CA PRO A 164 -6.48 -6.75 -8.63
C PRO A 164 -7.80 -5.98 -8.69
N LYS A 165 -8.59 -6.23 -9.73
CA LYS A 165 -9.91 -5.60 -9.92
C LYS A 165 -10.95 -6.11 -8.92
N GLU A 166 -10.93 -7.41 -8.62
CA GLU A 166 -11.81 -7.98 -7.60
C GLU A 166 -11.46 -7.43 -6.21
N LEU A 167 -10.17 -7.34 -5.90
CA LEU A 167 -9.69 -6.84 -4.63
C LEU A 167 -9.96 -5.33 -4.50
N GLU A 168 -9.75 -4.53 -5.55
CA GLU A 168 -10.15 -3.12 -5.61
C GLU A 168 -11.63 -2.95 -5.23
N VAL A 169 -12.51 -3.82 -5.72
CA VAL A 169 -13.94 -3.82 -5.36
C VAL A 169 -14.18 -4.25 -3.92
N VAL A 170 -13.54 -5.32 -3.45
CA VAL A 170 -13.68 -5.79 -2.05
C VAL A 170 -13.22 -4.71 -1.06
N ARG A 171 -12.08 -4.07 -1.35
CA ARG A 171 -11.51 -3.00 -0.52
C ARG A 171 -12.44 -1.80 -0.41
N LEU A 172 -12.93 -1.28 -1.53
CA LEU A 172 -13.88 -0.15 -1.51
C LEU A 172 -15.21 -0.52 -0.84
N PHE A 173 -15.66 -1.77 -0.99
CA PHE A 173 -16.84 -2.26 -0.30
C PHE A 173 -16.63 -2.33 1.23
N ALA A 174 -15.42 -2.69 1.67
CA ALA A 174 -15.03 -2.73 3.08
C ALA A 174 -15.01 -1.34 3.72
N LEU A 175 -14.63 -0.32 2.95
CA LEU A 175 -14.73 1.10 3.35
C LEU A 175 -16.18 1.64 3.39
N GLY A 176 -17.19 0.78 3.22
CA GLY A 176 -18.60 1.12 3.36
C GLY A 176 -19.28 1.62 2.07
N LEU A 177 -18.60 1.64 0.93
CA LEU A 177 -19.20 2.08 -0.32
C LEU A 177 -20.16 1.01 -0.89
N SER A 178 -21.31 1.45 -1.38
CA SER A 178 -22.23 0.61 -2.15
C SER A 178 -21.68 0.27 -3.54
N VAL A 179 -22.17 -0.80 -4.16
CA VAL A 179 -21.80 -1.21 -5.54
C VAL A 179 -22.00 -0.06 -6.54
N THR A 180 -23.03 0.76 -6.33
CA THR A 180 -23.33 1.93 -7.17
C THR A 180 -22.30 3.04 -7.00
N GLU A 181 -21.86 3.32 -5.77
CA GLU A 181 -20.82 4.30 -5.48
C GLU A 181 -19.47 3.85 -6.01
N ILE A 182 -19.12 2.57 -5.82
CA ILE A 182 -17.90 1.97 -6.38
C ILE A 182 -17.89 2.06 -7.91
N ALA A 183 -19.02 1.78 -8.56
CA ALA A 183 -19.16 1.88 -10.01
C ALA A 183 -18.90 3.31 -10.52
N ARG A 184 -19.51 4.31 -9.88
CA ARG A 184 -19.28 5.72 -10.18
C ARG A 184 -17.80 6.09 -10.00
N ARG A 185 -17.22 5.67 -8.87
CA ARG A 185 -15.85 5.99 -8.48
C ARG A 185 -14.79 5.38 -9.40
N LEU A 186 -14.98 4.13 -9.83
CA LEU A 186 -14.05 3.44 -10.73
C LEU A 186 -14.33 3.70 -12.22
N ASN A 187 -15.34 4.52 -12.54
CA ASN A 187 -15.84 4.76 -13.89
C ASN A 187 -16.15 3.44 -14.64
N ARG A 188 -16.91 2.54 -13.99
CA ARG A 188 -17.32 1.22 -14.51
C ARG A 188 -18.83 1.05 -14.33
N SER A 189 -19.46 0.13 -15.06
CA SER A 189 -20.90 -0.13 -14.88
C SER A 189 -21.19 -0.84 -13.55
N VAL A 190 -22.36 -0.58 -12.96
CA VAL A 190 -22.84 -1.28 -11.73
C VAL A 190 -22.83 -2.79 -11.92
N ALA A 191 -23.19 -3.27 -13.11
CA ALA A 191 -23.14 -4.69 -13.47
C ALA A 191 -21.71 -5.27 -13.45
N THR A 192 -20.70 -4.48 -13.85
CA THR A 192 -19.30 -4.89 -13.81
C THR A 192 -18.83 -5.05 -12.37
N ILE A 193 -19.13 -4.07 -11.51
CA ILE A 193 -18.76 -4.12 -10.09
C ILE A 193 -19.49 -5.25 -9.37
N GLY A 194 -20.78 -5.45 -9.65
CA GLY A 194 -21.56 -6.56 -9.11
C GLY A 194 -20.95 -7.92 -9.47
N THR A 195 -20.61 -8.11 -10.75
CA THR A 195 -19.94 -9.34 -11.23
C THR A 195 -18.57 -9.54 -10.57
N GLN A 196 -17.77 -8.48 -10.42
CA GLN A 196 -16.46 -8.53 -9.76
C GLN A 196 -16.59 -8.91 -8.29
N LYS A 197 -17.53 -8.30 -7.56
CA LYS A 197 -17.82 -8.65 -6.16
C LYS A 197 -18.26 -10.11 -6.01
N GLN A 198 -19.18 -10.58 -6.85
CA GLN A 198 -19.65 -11.97 -6.81
C GLN A 198 -18.53 -12.96 -7.17
N SER A 199 -17.69 -12.63 -8.15
CA SER A 199 -16.52 -13.44 -8.49
C SER A 199 -15.53 -13.52 -7.33
N ALA A 200 -15.33 -12.40 -6.61
CA ALA A 200 -14.51 -12.37 -5.41
C ALA A 200 -15.08 -13.28 -4.31
N MET A 201 -16.37 -13.12 -3.98
CA MET A 201 -17.07 -13.96 -2.99
C MET A 201 -16.96 -15.46 -3.33
N ARG A 202 -17.17 -15.83 -4.60
CA ARG A 202 -17.02 -17.21 -5.07
C ARG A 202 -15.59 -17.74 -4.91
N LYS A 203 -14.56 -16.93 -5.21
CA LYS A 203 -13.15 -17.33 -5.05
C LYS A 203 -12.75 -17.51 -3.59
N LEU A 204 -13.33 -16.70 -2.71
CA LEU A 204 -13.10 -16.75 -1.26
C LEU A 204 -13.96 -17.81 -0.56
N ASN A 205 -14.92 -18.43 -1.28
CA ASN A 205 -15.91 -19.35 -0.72
C ASN A 205 -16.71 -18.68 0.43
N ILE A 206 -17.18 -17.47 0.15
CA ILE A 206 -17.95 -16.61 1.06
C ILE A 206 -19.34 -16.37 0.46
N ASP A 207 -20.38 -16.50 1.27
CA ASP A 207 -21.76 -16.43 0.80
C ASP A 207 -22.51 -15.17 1.26
N SER A 208 -21.93 -14.38 2.17
CA SER A 208 -22.58 -13.17 2.69
C SER A 208 -21.70 -11.92 2.62
N ASN A 209 -22.37 -10.75 2.57
CA ASN A 209 -21.68 -9.45 2.68
C ASN A 209 -20.96 -9.32 4.03
N ALA A 210 -21.53 -9.88 5.11
CA ALA A 210 -20.92 -9.82 6.44
C ALA A 210 -19.60 -10.61 6.50
N GLU A 211 -19.58 -11.80 5.90
CA GLU A 211 -18.35 -12.60 5.76
C GLU A 211 -17.32 -11.89 4.87
N LEU A 212 -17.77 -11.22 3.80
CA LEU A 212 -16.86 -10.45 2.94
C LEU A 212 -16.23 -9.26 3.68
N LEU A 213 -17.00 -8.57 4.53
CA LEU A 213 -16.50 -7.50 5.38
C LEU A 213 -15.52 -8.03 6.44
N ARG A 214 -15.84 -9.16 7.08
CA ARG A 214 -14.93 -9.81 8.04
C ARG A 214 -13.61 -10.22 7.37
N TYR A 215 -13.69 -10.83 6.20
CA TYR A 215 -12.50 -11.15 5.40
C TYR A 215 -11.69 -9.88 5.10
N ALA A 216 -12.36 -8.78 4.75
CA ALA A 216 -11.68 -7.54 4.41
C ALA A 216 -10.94 -6.92 5.62
N ASP A 217 -11.56 -6.96 6.80
CA ASP A 217 -10.95 -6.57 8.09
C ASP A 217 -9.70 -7.42 8.41
N GLU A 218 -9.82 -8.76 8.31
CA GLU A 218 -8.70 -9.70 8.49
C GLU A 218 -7.55 -9.47 7.50
N GLN A 219 -7.82 -8.85 6.35
CA GLN A 219 -6.83 -8.54 5.31
C GLN A 219 -6.30 -7.10 5.38
N GLY A 220 -6.80 -6.28 6.31
CA GLY A 220 -6.39 -4.87 6.48
C GLY A 220 -6.93 -3.95 5.38
N PHE A 221 -8.13 -4.21 4.86
CA PHE A 221 -8.80 -3.36 3.86
C PHE A 221 -9.76 -2.33 4.47
N ALA A 222 -10.14 -2.50 5.73
CA ALA A 222 -11.06 -1.64 6.50
C ALA A 222 -10.45 -1.33 7.87
#